data_AF-A0A562CPN5-F1
#
_entry.id   AF-A0A562CPN5-F1
#
_cell.length_a   1.000
_cell.length_b   1.000
_cell.length_c   1.000
_cell.angle_alpha   90.00
_cell.angle_beta   90.00
_cell.angle_gamma   90.00
#
_symmetry.space_group_name_H-M   'P 1'
#
loop_
_entity.id
_entity.type
_entity.pdbx_description
1 polymer ?
#
loop_
_entity_poly.entity_id
_entity_poly.type
_entity_poly.pdbx_seq_one_letter_code
_entity_poly.pdbx_strand_id
1 'polypeptide(L)'
;MAKLPRLSKNKDGDVFADPERGPVMTARFAVALVLILGGIGWILYYYFGIRPTDGFGSLNSEGKPNQPGGPSFFADLEGKNYLIGFIALFLGLAISAHPKTPLGRGRGVVVGMLGCFIIGLVWICIFYIFLTGNDPKDIPIFNDLGQKNLFVGIGFMAVGFTFATRWE
;
A
#
# COMPACT_ATOMS: atom_id res chain seq x y z
N MET A 1 61.46 24.53 -20.63
CA MET A 1 60.10 24.90 -20.19
C MET A 1 59.20 23.67 -20.35
N ALA A 2 59.09 22.83 -19.33
CA ALA A 2 58.31 21.59 -19.41
C ALA A 2 56.84 21.88 -19.03
N LYS A 3 55.91 21.61 -19.94
CA LYS A 3 54.45 21.67 -19.66
C LYS A 3 54.10 20.53 -18.70
N LEU A 4 53.70 20.86 -17.49
CA LEU A 4 53.08 19.91 -16.56
C LEU A 4 51.79 19.34 -17.19
N PRO A 5 51.55 18.02 -17.09
CA PRO A 5 50.28 17.46 -17.51
C PRO A 5 49.19 18.00 -16.58
N ARG A 6 48.12 18.56 -17.17
CA ARG A 6 46.91 18.90 -16.40
C ARG A 6 46.37 17.61 -15.80
N LEU A 7 46.35 17.53 -14.47
CA LEU A 7 45.58 16.52 -13.76
C LEU A 7 44.14 16.63 -14.25
N SER A 8 43.72 15.66 -15.07
CA SER A 8 42.32 15.39 -15.29
C SER A 8 41.73 15.14 -13.91
N LYS A 9 40.81 16.00 -13.48
CA LYS A 9 40.03 15.82 -12.27
C LYS A 9 39.23 14.54 -12.47
N ASN A 10 39.79 13.40 -12.05
CA ASN A 10 39.06 12.16 -11.99
C ASN A 10 37.83 12.41 -11.13
N LYS A 11 36.66 12.10 -11.68
CA LYS A 11 35.41 11.95 -10.92
C LYS A 11 35.49 10.66 -10.07
N ASP A 12 36.53 10.51 -9.26
CA ASP A 12 36.67 9.42 -8.28
C ASP A 12 35.85 9.72 -7.01
N GLY A 13 34.71 10.39 -7.18
CA GLY A 13 33.86 10.90 -6.09
C GLY A 13 32.58 10.12 -5.88
N ASP A 14 32.41 8.97 -6.53
CA ASP A 14 31.13 8.28 -6.57
C ASP A 14 31.31 6.75 -6.59
N VAL A 15 32.10 6.21 -5.65
CA VAL A 15 32.14 4.77 -5.35
C VAL A 15 30.75 4.22 -4.96
N PHE A 16 29.82 5.11 -4.61
CA PHE A 16 28.41 4.83 -4.30
C PHE A 16 27.41 5.27 -5.37
N ALA A 17 27.84 5.89 -6.48
CA ALA A 17 26.92 6.10 -7.59
C ALA A 17 26.88 4.82 -8.43
N ASP A 18 25.92 3.97 -8.09
CA ASP A 18 25.58 2.78 -8.84
C ASP A 18 25.45 3.16 -10.34
N PRO A 19 26.31 2.64 -11.24
CA PRO A 19 26.28 2.99 -12.68
C PRO A 19 24.93 2.67 -13.35
N GLU A 20 24.14 1.79 -12.70
CA GLU A 20 22.81 1.35 -13.08
C GLU A 20 21.67 2.21 -12.50
N ARG A 21 21.99 3.34 -11.84
CA ARG A 21 21.00 4.23 -11.19
C ARG A 21 20.16 4.97 -12.23
N GLY A 22 19.24 4.24 -12.88
CA GLY A 22 18.21 4.79 -13.74
C GLY A 22 17.32 5.78 -12.99
N PRO A 23 16.53 6.61 -13.70
CA PRO A 23 15.72 7.66 -13.10
C PRO A 23 14.91 7.16 -11.89
N VAL A 24 15.04 7.87 -10.78
CA VAL A 24 14.27 7.58 -9.55
C VAL A 24 12.78 7.89 -9.73
N MET A 25 12.47 8.87 -10.59
CA MET A 25 11.10 9.28 -10.92
C MET A 25 10.79 8.94 -12.38
N THR A 26 10.20 7.77 -12.60
CA THR A 26 9.64 7.37 -13.90
C THR A 26 8.13 7.66 -13.89
N ALA A 27 7.53 8.00 -15.03
CA ALA A 27 6.06 8.19 -15.13
C ALA A 27 5.26 7.01 -14.53
N ARG A 28 5.73 5.78 -14.73
CA ARG A 28 5.14 4.57 -14.12
C ARG A 28 5.25 4.54 -12.59
N PHE A 29 6.38 5.01 -12.04
CA PHE A 29 6.55 5.09 -10.60
C PHE A 29 5.67 6.18 -9.99
N ALA A 30 5.50 7.31 -10.69
CA ALA A 30 4.53 8.34 -10.28
C ALA A 30 3.09 7.79 -10.28
N VAL A 31 2.68 7.06 -11.33
CA VAL A 31 1.37 6.38 -11.37
C VAL A 31 1.23 5.38 -10.23
N ALA A 32 2.25 4.56 -9.97
CA ALA A 32 2.24 3.62 -8.86
C ALA A 32 2.08 4.31 -7.50
N LEU A 33 2.81 5.40 -7.26
CA LEU A 33 2.68 6.20 -6.03
C LEU A 33 1.29 6.82 -5.90
N VAL A 34 0.72 7.35 -6.98
CA VAL A 34 -0.64 7.90 -6.98
C VAL A 34 -1.66 6.81 -6.64
N LEU A 35 -1.51 5.60 -7.18
CA LEU A 35 -2.40 4.48 -6.87
C LEU A 35 -2.26 4.00 -5.43
N ILE A 36 -1.04 3.92 -4.90
CA ILE A 36 -0.78 3.53 -3.50
C ILE A 36 -1.34 4.59 -2.55
N LEU A 37 -0.92 5.85 -2.70
CA LEU A 37 -1.35 6.94 -1.82
C LEU A 37 -2.83 7.25 -1.99
N GLY A 38 -3.35 7.18 -3.22
CA GLY A 38 -4.77 7.31 -3.52
C GLY A 38 -5.60 6.19 -2.91
N GLY A 39 -5.14 4.94 -2.98
CA GLY A 39 -5.80 3.80 -2.33
C GLY A 39 -5.82 3.92 -0.81
N ILE A 40 -4.70 4.30 -0.19
CA ILE A 40 -4.61 4.55 1.26
C ILE A 40 -5.52 5.73 1.65
N GLY A 41 -5.41 6.85 0.93
CA GLY A 41 -6.22 8.04 1.15
C GLY A 41 -7.71 7.75 1.00
N TRP A 42 -8.09 6.91 0.04
CA TRP A 42 -9.48 6.47 -0.15
C TRP A 42 -9.99 5.64 1.03
N ILE A 43 -9.20 4.69 1.53
CA ILE A 43 -9.55 3.88 2.70
C ILE A 43 -9.74 4.77 3.93
N LEU A 44 -8.82 5.72 4.15
CA LEU A 44 -8.89 6.65 5.28
C LEU A 44 -10.06 7.64 5.15
N TYR A 45 -10.28 8.20 3.96
CA TYR A 45 -11.39 9.11 3.70
C TYR A 45 -12.74 8.41 3.88
N TYR A 46 -12.86 7.17 3.40
CA TYR A 46 -14.05 6.37 3.62
C TYR A 46 -14.25 6.06 5.12
N TYR A 47 -13.20 5.62 5.82
CA TYR A 47 -13.28 5.27 7.24
C TYR A 47 -13.61 6.46 8.15
N PHE A 48 -13.01 7.63 7.94
CA PHE A 48 -13.19 8.80 8.81
C PHE A 48 -14.27 9.78 8.34
N GLY A 49 -14.56 9.84 7.05
CA GLY A 49 -15.44 10.87 6.46
C GLY A 49 -16.83 10.39 6.06
N ILE A 50 -16.97 9.12 5.69
CA ILE A 50 -18.24 8.57 5.15
C ILE A 50 -18.85 7.56 6.11
N ARG A 51 -18.02 6.75 6.77
CA ARG A 51 -18.46 5.70 7.70
C ARG A 51 -19.30 6.30 8.83
N PRO A 52 -20.47 5.73 9.15
CA PRO A 52 -21.18 6.07 10.37
C PRO A 52 -20.36 5.69 11.61
N THR A 53 -20.51 6.44 12.71
CA THR A 53 -19.68 6.31 13.94
C THR A 53 -19.58 4.87 14.45
N ASP A 54 -20.68 4.11 14.36
CA ASP A 54 -20.77 2.76 14.92
C ASP A 54 -20.82 1.66 13.83
N GLY A 55 -20.45 2.00 12.59
CA GLY A 55 -20.51 1.09 11.44
C GLY A 55 -21.84 1.13 10.68
N PHE A 56 -21.88 0.58 9.47
CA PHE A 56 -23.11 0.54 8.68
C PHE A 56 -24.16 -0.39 9.32
N GLY A 57 -25.41 0.08 9.40
CA GLY A 57 -26.51 -0.65 10.05
C GLY A 57 -26.58 -0.50 11.57
N SER A 58 -25.67 0.26 12.19
CA SER A 58 -25.75 0.56 13.62
C SER A 58 -26.91 1.51 13.93
N LEU A 59 -27.56 1.30 15.07
CA LEU A 59 -28.63 2.15 15.57
C LEU A 59 -28.06 3.18 16.52
N ASN A 60 -28.44 4.45 16.34
CA ASN A 60 -28.13 5.50 17.29
C ASN A 60 -28.92 5.30 18.60
N SER A 61 -28.63 6.12 19.61
CA SER A 61 -29.36 6.11 20.89
C SER A 61 -30.87 6.40 20.77
N GLU A 62 -31.34 6.82 19.60
CA GLU A 62 -32.75 7.06 19.26
C GLU A 62 -33.40 5.88 18.49
N GLY A 63 -32.68 4.77 18.28
CA GLY A 63 -33.16 3.61 17.52
C GLY A 63 -33.27 3.84 16.01
N LYS A 64 -32.67 4.91 15.48
CA LYS A 64 -32.60 5.20 14.04
C LYS A 64 -31.28 4.69 13.46
N PRO A 65 -31.26 4.24 12.19
CA PRO A 65 -30.01 3.90 11.52
C PRO A 65 -29.07 5.10 11.50
N ASN A 66 -27.83 4.91 11.92
CA ASN A 66 -26.78 5.92 11.79
C ASN A 66 -26.57 6.24 10.31
N GLN A 67 -26.83 7.49 9.92
CA GLN A 67 -26.69 7.90 8.53
C GLN A 67 -25.20 8.08 8.19
N PRO A 68 -24.73 7.49 7.08
CA PRO A 68 -23.38 7.74 6.58
C PRO A 68 -23.19 9.19 6.18
N GLY A 69 -21.98 9.71 6.39
CA GLY A 69 -21.60 11.05 5.99
C GLY A 69 -21.34 11.15 4.48
N GLY A 70 -21.50 12.35 3.91
CA GLY A 70 -21.15 12.64 2.51
C GLY A 70 -22.25 12.31 1.48
N PRO A 71 -21.93 12.35 0.18
CA PRO A 71 -22.91 12.15 -0.89
C PRO A 71 -23.44 10.72 -0.94
N SER A 72 -24.73 10.53 -1.26
CA SER A 72 -25.42 9.22 -1.22
C SER A 72 -24.73 8.12 -2.04
N PHE A 73 -24.08 8.49 -3.14
CA PHE A 73 -23.32 7.54 -3.96
C PHE A 73 -22.21 6.81 -3.18
N PHE A 74 -21.53 7.50 -2.26
CA PHE A 74 -20.48 6.89 -1.45
C PHE A 74 -21.05 5.98 -0.36
N ALA A 75 -22.23 6.31 0.14
CA ALA A 75 -22.95 5.52 1.13
C ALA A 75 -23.46 4.18 0.56
N ASP A 76 -23.98 4.18 -0.69
CA ASP A 76 -24.51 2.99 -1.35
C ASP A 76 -23.43 1.94 -1.66
N LEU A 77 -22.17 2.36 -1.78
CA LEU A 77 -21.05 1.43 -2.02
C LEU A 77 -20.61 0.69 -0.76
N GLU A 78 -20.96 1.15 0.45
CA GLU A 78 -20.66 0.52 1.74
C GLU A 78 -19.26 -0.17 1.76
N GLY A 79 -19.20 -1.47 2.04
CA GLY A 79 -17.97 -2.24 2.11
C GLY A 79 -17.23 -2.41 0.77
N LYS A 80 -17.85 -2.08 -0.36
CA LYS A 80 -17.17 -2.08 -1.68
C LYS A 80 -16.19 -0.91 -1.79
N ASN A 81 -16.34 0.16 -1.02
CA ASN A 81 -15.37 1.24 -0.98
C ASN A 81 -14.00 0.77 -0.48
N TYR A 82 -13.96 -0.10 0.53
CA TYR A 82 -12.71 -0.74 0.95
C TYR A 82 -12.10 -1.60 -0.15
N LEU A 83 -12.93 -2.37 -0.86
CA LEU A 83 -12.46 -3.21 -1.97
C LEU A 83 -11.76 -2.37 -3.04
N ILE A 84 -12.34 -1.22 -3.42
CA ILE A 84 -11.76 -0.31 -4.41
C ILE A 84 -10.42 0.24 -3.90
N GLY A 85 -10.37 0.69 -2.65
CA GLY A 85 -9.14 1.22 -2.04
C GLY A 85 -8.01 0.19 -1.98
N PHE A 86 -8.31 -1.04 -1.57
CA PHE A 86 -7.33 -2.14 -1.54
C PHE A 86 -6.90 -2.58 -2.93
N ILE A 87 -7.81 -2.66 -3.90
CA ILE A 87 -7.46 -2.97 -5.30
C ILE A 87 -6.52 -1.90 -5.86
N ALA A 88 -6.82 -0.61 -5.64
CA ALA A 88 -5.95 0.48 -6.07
C ALA A 88 -4.56 0.38 -5.43
N LEU A 89 -4.49 0.08 -4.14
CA LEU A 89 -3.24 -0.14 -3.42
C LEU A 89 -2.45 -1.33 -3.99
N PHE A 90 -3.07 -2.49 -4.18
CA PHE A 90 -2.40 -3.68 -4.69
C PHE A 90 -1.96 -3.52 -6.14
N LEU A 91 -2.77 -2.87 -6.98
CA LEU A 91 -2.38 -2.53 -8.35
C LEU A 91 -1.20 -1.56 -8.37
N GLY A 92 -1.21 -0.55 -7.51
CA GLY A 92 -0.10 0.38 -7.36
C GLY A 92 1.20 -0.33 -6.99
N LEU A 93 1.14 -1.25 -6.02
CA LEU A 93 2.28 -2.07 -5.62
C LEU A 93 2.74 -3.01 -6.75
N ALA A 94 1.83 -3.69 -7.45
CA ALA A 94 2.17 -4.58 -8.57
C ALA A 94 2.82 -3.82 -9.74
N ILE A 95 2.31 -2.63 -10.09
CA ILE A 95 2.92 -1.75 -11.10
C ILE A 95 4.30 -1.28 -10.65
N SER A 96 4.47 -1.06 -9.35
CA SER A 96 5.77 -0.70 -8.77
C SER A 96 6.81 -1.81 -8.84
N ALA A 97 6.42 -3.06 -9.10
CA ALA A 97 7.36 -4.18 -9.29
C ALA A 97 8.07 -4.19 -10.66
N HIS A 98 7.75 -3.26 -11.56
CA HIS A 98 8.36 -3.21 -12.89
C HIS A 98 9.83 -2.72 -12.83
N PRO A 99 10.79 -3.28 -13.61
CA PRO A 99 12.22 -2.88 -13.58
C PRO A 99 12.53 -1.39 -13.86
N LYS A 100 11.57 -0.65 -14.42
CA LYS A 100 11.70 0.79 -14.69
C LYS A 100 11.43 1.64 -13.45
N THR A 101 10.91 1.06 -12.38
CA THR A 101 10.72 1.72 -11.08
C THR A 101 11.90 1.38 -10.15
N PRO A 102 12.16 2.20 -9.12
CA PRO A 102 13.20 1.91 -8.13
C PRO A 102 12.92 0.64 -7.30
N LEU A 103 11.64 0.27 -7.12
CA LEU A 103 11.24 -0.92 -6.37
C LEU A 103 11.32 -2.22 -7.18
N GLY A 104 11.35 -2.15 -8.51
CA GLY A 104 11.36 -3.31 -9.39
C GLY A 104 12.75 -3.73 -9.90
N ARG A 105 13.85 -3.14 -9.41
CA ARG A 105 15.21 -3.45 -9.88
C ARG A 105 16.19 -3.70 -8.72
N GLY A 106 17.17 -4.57 -8.94
CA GLY A 106 18.23 -4.89 -7.99
C GLY A 106 17.71 -5.19 -6.58
N ARG A 107 18.24 -4.48 -5.57
CA ARG A 107 17.85 -4.65 -4.16
C ARG A 107 16.41 -4.21 -3.86
N GLY A 108 15.81 -3.38 -4.71
CA GLY A 108 14.43 -2.89 -4.54
C GLY A 108 13.40 -4.03 -4.57
N VAL A 109 13.65 -5.05 -5.40
CA VAL A 109 12.76 -6.22 -5.54
C VAL A 109 12.70 -6.99 -4.22
N VAL A 110 13.84 -7.20 -3.57
CA VAL A 110 13.93 -7.92 -2.30
C VAL A 110 13.22 -7.14 -1.18
N VAL A 111 13.41 -5.82 -1.15
CA VAL A 111 12.73 -4.94 -0.17
C VAL A 111 11.21 -4.95 -0.41
N GLY A 112 10.77 -4.90 -1.67
CA GLY A 112 9.35 -4.98 -2.03
C GLY A 112 8.72 -6.33 -1.67
N MET A 113 9.40 -7.43 -1.99
CA MET A 113 8.96 -8.79 -1.68
C MET A 113 8.82 -9.01 -0.16
N LEU A 114 9.90 -8.78 0.60
CA LEU A 114 9.89 -8.97 2.05
C LEU A 114 8.92 -8.00 2.73
N GLY A 115 8.86 -6.75 2.26
CA GLY A 115 7.92 -5.76 2.77
C GLY A 115 6.48 -6.23 2.62
N CYS A 116 6.07 -6.69 1.44
CA CYS A 116 4.72 -7.19 1.21
C CYS A 116 4.41 -8.44 2.06
N PHE A 117 5.35 -9.38 2.19
CA PHE A 117 5.14 -10.58 3.01
C PHE A 117 5.06 -10.28 4.50
N ILE A 118 5.91 -9.41 5.03
CA ILE A 118 5.87 -9.01 6.44
C ILE A 118 4.58 -8.24 6.73
N ILE A 119 4.21 -7.28 5.86
CA ILE A 119 2.97 -6.53 6.03
C ILE A 119 1.76 -7.47 5.96
N GLY A 120 1.71 -8.38 5.00
CA GLY A 120 0.65 -9.37 4.87
C GLY A 120 0.54 -10.28 6.10
N LEU A 121 1.68 -10.77 6.61
CA LEU A 121 1.73 -11.60 7.82
C LEU A 121 1.27 -10.83 9.06
N VAL A 122 1.81 -9.63 9.28
CA VAL A 122 1.42 -8.77 10.41
C VAL A 122 -0.07 -8.45 10.35
N TRP A 123 -0.61 -8.19 9.15
CA TRP A 123 -2.03 -7.92 8.96
C TRP A 123 -2.92 -9.07 9.43
N ILE A 124 -2.63 -10.31 9.00
CA ILE A 124 -3.41 -11.48 9.41
C ILE A 124 -3.22 -11.80 10.90
N CYS A 125 -2.02 -11.58 11.45
CA CYS A 125 -1.77 -11.77 12.89
C CYS A 125 -2.58 -10.79 13.74
N ILE A 126 -2.62 -9.50 13.37
CA ILE A 126 -3.43 -8.49 14.05
C ILE A 126 -4.92 -8.89 13.99
N PHE A 127 -5.41 -9.25 12.81
CA PHE A 127 -6.79 -9.70 12.63
C PHE A 127 -7.13 -10.90 13.56
N TYR A 128 -6.28 -11.93 13.59
CA TYR A 128 -6.53 -13.12 14.40
C TYR A 128 -6.49 -12.83 15.91
N ILE A 129 -5.52 -12.03 16.37
CA ILE A 129 -5.33 -11.75 17.79
C ILE A 129 -6.45 -10.85 18.34
N PHE A 130 -6.83 -9.81 17.59
CA PHE A 130 -7.69 -8.76 18.13
C PHE A 130 -9.17 -8.88 17.76
N LEU A 131 -9.52 -9.52 16.64
CA LEU A 131 -10.91 -9.63 16.18
C LEU A 131 -11.51 -11.03 16.36
N THR A 132 -10.67 -12.08 16.37
CA THR A 132 -11.12 -13.48 16.55
C THR A 132 -10.80 -14.02 17.95
N GLY A 133 -10.17 -13.22 18.81
CA GLY A 133 -9.83 -13.57 20.18
C GLY A 133 -11.03 -13.53 21.14
N ASN A 134 -10.77 -13.88 22.40
CA ASN A 134 -11.79 -13.95 23.45
C ASN A 134 -12.40 -12.58 23.83
N ASP A 135 -11.67 -11.48 23.58
CA ASP A 135 -12.11 -10.11 23.81
C ASP A 135 -11.96 -9.30 22.50
N PRO A 136 -12.94 -9.32 21.59
CA PRO A 136 -12.87 -8.58 20.34
C PRO A 136 -12.75 -7.09 20.65
N LYS A 137 -11.62 -6.48 20.24
CA LYS A 137 -11.41 -5.05 20.33
C LYS A 137 -11.75 -4.42 18.98
N ASP A 138 -12.51 -3.34 19.03
CA ASP A 138 -12.84 -2.55 17.84
C ASP A 138 -11.59 -1.82 17.33
N ILE A 139 -10.87 -2.48 16.40
CA ILE A 139 -9.75 -1.86 15.70
C ILE A 139 -10.28 -1.14 14.46
N PRO A 140 -9.91 0.15 14.27
CA PRO A 140 -10.22 0.89 13.06
C PRO A 140 -9.86 0.12 11.78
N ILE A 141 -10.70 0.23 10.76
CA ILE A 141 -10.60 -0.45 9.45
C ILE A 141 -10.86 -1.96 9.52
N PHE A 142 -10.37 -2.67 10.53
CA PHE A 142 -10.53 -4.13 10.63
C PHE A 142 -11.97 -4.57 10.94
N ASN A 143 -12.70 -3.79 11.73
CA ASN A 143 -14.06 -4.13 12.18
C ASN A 143 -15.04 -4.31 11.00
N ASP A 144 -15.02 -3.39 10.04
CA ASP A 144 -15.95 -3.41 8.90
C ASP A 144 -15.61 -4.50 7.87
N LEU A 145 -14.38 -5.00 7.88
CA LEU A 145 -13.95 -6.01 6.92
C LEU A 145 -14.32 -7.43 7.37
N GLY A 146 -14.41 -7.70 8.68
CA GLY A 146 -14.70 -9.04 9.20
C GLY A 146 -13.81 -10.11 8.54
N GLN A 147 -14.42 -11.15 7.95
CA GLN A 147 -13.69 -12.22 7.25
C GLN A 147 -12.92 -11.74 6.00
N LYS A 148 -13.28 -10.58 5.43
CA LYS A 148 -12.59 -10.01 4.25
C LYS A 148 -11.15 -9.61 4.55
N ASN A 149 -10.78 -9.43 5.82
CA ASN A 149 -9.40 -9.19 6.24
C ASN A 149 -8.44 -10.30 5.81
N LEU A 150 -8.89 -11.55 5.75
CA LEU A 150 -8.07 -12.67 5.29
C LEU A 150 -7.72 -12.52 3.80
N PHE A 151 -8.66 -12.02 2.99
CA PHE A 151 -8.43 -11.77 1.57
C PHE A 151 -7.43 -10.63 1.33
N VAL A 152 -7.43 -9.61 2.20
CA VAL A 152 -6.40 -8.54 2.17
C VAL A 152 -5.01 -9.13 2.43
N GLY A 153 -4.89 -10.02 3.42
CA GLY A 153 -3.66 -10.78 3.67
C GLY A 153 -3.18 -11.56 2.44
N ILE A 154 -4.06 -12.33 1.82
CA ILE A 154 -3.77 -13.09 0.58
C ILE A 154 -3.35 -12.14 -0.56
N GLY A 155 -3.99 -10.97 -0.67
CA GLY A 155 -3.63 -9.92 -1.63
C GLY A 155 -2.18 -9.45 -1.48
N PHE A 156 -1.73 -9.17 -0.25
CA PHE A 156 -0.33 -8.83 0.03
C PHE A 156 0.62 -9.97 -0.35
N MET A 157 0.24 -11.23 -0.10
CA MET A 157 1.06 -12.38 -0.51
C MET A 157 1.18 -12.47 -2.04
N ALA A 158 0.07 -12.28 -2.78
CA ALA A 158 0.05 -12.31 -4.24
C ALA A 158 0.92 -11.20 -4.86
N VAL A 159 0.88 -9.99 -4.29
CA VAL A 159 1.75 -8.88 -4.70
C VAL A 159 3.21 -9.20 -4.36
N GLY A 160 3.50 -9.78 -3.18
CA GLY A 160 4.83 -10.24 -2.80
C GLY A 160 5.43 -11.23 -3.82
N PHE A 161 4.63 -12.19 -4.29
CA PHE A 161 5.04 -13.09 -5.38
C PHE A 161 5.28 -12.36 -6.70
N THR A 162 4.50 -11.31 -7.01
CA THR A 162 4.72 -10.50 -8.20
C THR A 162 6.11 -9.86 -8.19
N PHE A 163 6.58 -9.37 -7.04
CA PHE A 163 7.98 -8.92 -6.89
C PHE A 163 8.97 -10.08 -7.06
N ALA A 164 8.71 -11.25 -6.45
CA ALA A 164 9.60 -12.41 -6.53
C ALA A 164 9.85 -12.88 -7.99
N THR A 165 8.85 -12.80 -8.86
CA THR A 165 8.99 -13.18 -10.28
C THR A 165 9.79 -12.20 -11.14
N ARG A 166 10.12 -11.02 -10.62
CA ARG A 166 10.85 -9.96 -11.33
C ARG A 166 12.31 -9.86 -10.90
N TRP A 167 12.80 -10.86 -10.20
CA TRP A 167 14.19 -10.95 -9.79
C TRP A 167 15.04 -11.42 -10.98
N GLU A 168 15.63 -10.45 -11.69
CA GLU A 168 16.70 -10.61 -12.67
C GLU A 168 17.89 -9.73 -12.29
#